data_AF-A0AA41U945-F1
#
_entry.id   AF-A0AA41U945-F1
#
_cell.length_a   1.000
_cell.length_b   1.000
_cell.length_c   1.000
_cell.angle_alpha   90.00
_cell.angle_beta   90.00
_cell.angle_gamma   90.00
#
_symmetry.space_group_name_H-M   'P 1'
#
loop_
_entity.id
_entity.type
_entity.pdbx_description
1 polymer ?
#
loop_
_entity_poly.entity_id
_entity_poly.type
_entity_poly.pdbx_seq_one_letter_code
_entity_poly.pdbx_strand_id
1 'polypeptide(L)'
;MTTLPVVVVGAGPVGLAAAAHLLERGLEPLVLEAGDGPGAAVASWGHVRLFSPWRYDVDTAAARMLAPTGWTAPDPDVLPLGAELVRDYLAPLAATPGLRDRIRFGTRVTAVAREGADRTRSVGRDRRPYLVRSVDAAGVTRDVLARAVIDASGTFGQPNPVGVSGLPAVGETDATAYLTGPLPDVLGADRARFAGRHTLVVGMGHSAANTLLSLTELAKADPGTRITWAIRGGSAVRLYGGGEADELPARGLLGVRLREAVEAGRLDLVTRVVVDRLVPDGDVVRVVGAGRRDQADGALDLAVHAIVNATGFRPDLGMLREVRLDLDPVVEAPARLAPLIDPNLHSCGTVPPHGESVLAHPDEGFYLAGMKSYGRAPTFLLATGYEQVRSIAAAMAGDHVAADAVELQLPETGVCSSDLALASDGLAAGGCCGTPAGPQLVELGVGAPGVPVGAGAKPGFATGVLHGRSGDPLA
;
A
#
# COMPACT_ATOMS: atom_id res chain seq x y z
N MET A 1 23.68 -27.74 -17.45
CA MET A 1 22.26 -27.32 -17.47
C MET A 1 22.24 -25.84 -17.18
N THR A 2 21.71 -25.01 -18.08
CA THR A 2 21.57 -23.58 -17.82
C THR A 2 20.58 -23.39 -16.68
N THR A 3 21.03 -22.87 -15.54
CA THR A 3 20.18 -22.53 -14.40
C THR A 3 19.25 -21.39 -14.79
N LEU A 4 17.96 -21.68 -14.96
CA LEU A 4 16.95 -20.65 -15.25
C LEU A 4 16.80 -19.71 -14.04
N PRO A 5 16.61 -18.40 -14.25
CA PRO A 5 16.48 -17.44 -13.16
C PRO A 5 15.14 -17.57 -12.43
N VAL A 6 15.07 -16.96 -11.25
CA VAL A 6 13.81 -16.58 -10.62
C VAL A 6 13.44 -15.19 -11.12
N VAL A 7 12.31 -15.06 -11.81
CA VAL A 7 11.86 -13.74 -12.27
C VAL A 7 11.10 -13.04 -11.15
N VAL A 8 11.51 -11.82 -10.82
CA VAL A 8 10.79 -10.94 -9.89
C VAL A 8 10.12 -9.83 -10.71
N VAL A 9 8.81 -9.71 -10.61
CA VAL A 9 8.05 -8.66 -11.31
C VAL A 9 7.90 -7.46 -10.38
N GLY A 10 8.50 -6.33 -10.77
CA GLY A 10 8.54 -5.08 -10.00
C GLY A 10 9.85 -4.89 -9.24
N ALA A 11 10.44 -3.70 -9.36
CA ALA A 11 11.59 -3.20 -8.60
C ALA A 11 11.18 -2.17 -7.53
N GLY A 12 10.00 -2.36 -6.92
CA GLY A 12 9.63 -1.68 -5.69
C GLY A 12 10.39 -2.23 -4.47
N PRO A 13 10.12 -1.72 -3.26
CA PRO A 13 10.82 -2.15 -2.03
C PRO A 13 10.83 -3.68 -1.85
N VAL A 14 9.66 -4.32 -1.98
CA VAL A 14 9.52 -5.77 -1.79
C VAL A 14 10.22 -6.57 -2.90
N GLY A 15 10.19 -6.08 -4.14
CA GLY A 15 10.84 -6.76 -5.26
C GLY A 15 12.36 -6.72 -5.19
N LEU A 16 12.94 -5.58 -4.79
CA LEU A 16 14.38 -5.47 -4.57
C LEU A 16 14.85 -6.29 -3.36
N ALA A 17 14.08 -6.30 -2.27
CA ALA A 17 14.34 -7.18 -1.14
C ALA A 17 14.29 -8.66 -1.55
N ALA A 18 13.30 -9.07 -2.36
CA ALA A 18 13.23 -10.43 -2.88
C ALA A 18 14.50 -10.81 -3.66
N ALA A 19 14.99 -9.93 -4.54
CA ALA A 19 16.22 -10.17 -5.28
C ALA A 19 17.45 -10.29 -4.36
N ALA A 20 17.52 -9.50 -3.30
CA ALA A 20 18.58 -9.60 -2.29
C ALA A 20 18.56 -10.94 -1.54
N HIS A 21 17.40 -11.35 -1.03
CA HIS A 21 17.23 -12.65 -0.34
C HIS A 21 17.51 -13.84 -1.26
N LEU A 22 17.11 -13.77 -2.54
CA LEU A 22 17.41 -14.80 -3.54
C LEU A 22 18.93 -14.96 -3.72
N LEU A 23 19.67 -13.85 -3.87
CA LEU A 23 21.12 -13.88 -4.03
C LEU A 23 21.85 -14.42 -2.80
N GLU A 24 21.44 -14.06 -1.58
CA GLU A 24 22.01 -14.61 -0.35
C GLU A 24 21.85 -16.14 -0.26
N ARG A 25 20.83 -16.68 -0.91
CA ARG A 25 20.55 -18.12 -0.99
C ARG A 25 21.08 -18.79 -2.26
N GLY A 26 21.90 -18.10 -3.04
CA GLY A 26 22.54 -18.64 -4.25
C GLY A 26 21.57 -18.83 -5.43
N LEU A 27 20.41 -18.19 -5.40
CA LEU A 27 19.44 -18.19 -6.49
C LEU A 27 19.64 -16.94 -7.35
N GLU A 28 19.64 -17.10 -8.68
CA GLU A 28 19.86 -16.02 -9.64
C GLU A 28 18.53 -15.28 -9.93
N PRO A 29 18.36 -14.01 -9.52
CA PRO A 29 17.15 -13.26 -9.83
C PRO A 29 17.27 -12.52 -11.17
N LEU A 30 16.12 -12.31 -11.81
CA LEU A 30 15.93 -11.32 -12.87
C LEU A 30 14.74 -10.44 -12.53
N VAL A 31 14.98 -9.16 -12.22
CA VAL A 31 13.94 -8.19 -11.90
C VAL A 31 13.48 -7.48 -13.16
N LEU A 32 12.17 -7.49 -13.43
CA LEU A 32 11.55 -6.78 -14.55
C LEU A 32 10.67 -5.65 -14.00
N GLU A 33 11.04 -4.40 -14.27
CA GLU A 33 10.36 -3.20 -13.78
C GLU A 33 9.78 -2.40 -14.95
N ALA A 34 8.51 -2.00 -14.84
CA ALA A 34 7.83 -1.25 -15.89
C ALA A 34 8.26 0.23 -15.94
N GLY A 35 8.58 0.82 -14.79
CA GLY A 35 9.13 2.16 -14.65
C GLY A 35 10.59 2.29 -15.08
N ASP A 36 11.07 3.52 -15.16
CA ASP A 36 12.42 3.89 -15.60
C ASP A 36 13.50 3.75 -14.51
N GLY A 37 13.08 3.60 -13.24
CA GLY A 37 13.97 3.42 -12.10
C GLY A 37 13.35 2.60 -10.98
N PRO A 38 14.13 2.34 -9.90
CA PRO A 38 13.66 1.58 -8.75
C PRO A 38 12.59 2.36 -7.99
N GLY A 39 11.60 1.66 -7.46
CA GLY A 39 10.53 2.30 -6.68
C GLY A 39 9.70 3.30 -7.48
N ALA A 40 9.51 3.12 -8.79
CA ALA A 40 8.80 4.09 -9.65
C ALA A 40 7.43 4.53 -9.10
N ALA A 41 6.65 3.60 -8.51
CA ALA A 41 5.42 3.93 -7.82
C ALA A 41 5.66 4.87 -6.63
N VAL A 42 6.63 4.55 -5.76
CA VAL A 42 7.03 5.39 -4.61
C VAL A 42 7.47 6.78 -5.06
N ALA A 43 8.28 6.87 -6.12
CA ALA A 43 8.73 8.13 -6.68
C ALA A 43 7.56 9.03 -7.13
N SER A 44 6.47 8.46 -7.65
CA SER A 44 5.30 9.23 -8.09
C SER A 44 4.53 9.93 -6.97
N TRP A 45 4.73 9.51 -5.71
CA TRP A 45 4.22 10.17 -4.52
C TRP A 45 5.36 10.54 -3.56
N GLY A 46 6.53 10.88 -4.11
CA GLY A 46 7.73 11.12 -3.32
C GLY A 46 7.62 12.22 -2.26
N HIS A 47 6.67 13.14 -2.41
CA HIS A 47 6.33 14.19 -1.43
C HIS A 47 5.56 13.69 -0.21
N VAL A 48 5.04 12.46 -0.25
CA VAL A 48 4.25 11.89 0.84
C VAL A 48 5.16 11.25 1.88
N ARG A 49 4.95 11.59 3.15
CA ARG A 49 5.62 10.98 4.29
C ARG A 49 5.04 9.61 4.61
N LEU A 50 5.91 8.64 4.83
CA LEU A 50 5.53 7.34 5.36
C LEU A 50 5.08 7.46 6.82
N PHE A 51 4.30 6.48 7.26
CA PHE A 51 3.83 6.39 8.64
C PHE A 51 4.64 5.38 9.47
N SER A 52 5.62 4.73 8.85
CA SER A 52 6.58 3.81 9.46
C SER A 52 7.97 4.47 9.50
N PRO A 53 8.72 4.33 10.60
CA PRO A 53 10.10 4.79 10.65
C PRO A 53 11.06 3.86 9.90
N TRP A 54 12.23 4.38 9.53
CA TRP A 54 13.25 3.68 8.75
C TRP A 54 13.57 2.26 9.21
N ARG A 55 13.54 1.98 10.52
CA ARG A 55 13.74 0.63 11.08
C ARG A 55 12.80 -0.45 10.52
N TYR A 56 11.62 -0.06 10.02
CA TYR A 56 10.64 -0.98 9.40
C TYR A 56 10.60 -0.87 7.88
N ASP A 57 11.29 0.11 7.30
CA ASP A 57 11.29 0.39 5.87
C ASP A 57 12.54 -0.15 5.15
N VAL A 58 13.57 -0.60 5.89
CA VAL A 58 14.78 -1.22 5.35
C VAL A 58 14.79 -2.73 5.61
N ASP A 59 14.87 -3.53 4.55
CA ASP A 59 15.03 -4.98 4.65
C ASP A 59 16.45 -5.37 5.13
N THR A 60 16.54 -6.47 5.88
CA THR A 60 17.80 -6.90 6.49
C THR A 60 18.81 -7.48 5.49
N ALA A 61 18.36 -8.19 4.44
CA ALA A 61 19.26 -8.68 3.38
C ALA A 61 19.75 -7.54 2.50
N ALA A 62 18.85 -6.60 2.19
CA ALA A 62 19.22 -5.36 1.51
C ALA A 62 20.26 -4.54 2.30
N ALA A 63 20.08 -4.38 3.62
CA ALA A 63 21.04 -3.68 4.47
C ALA A 63 22.42 -4.37 4.47
N ARG A 64 22.47 -5.71 4.55
CA ARG A 64 23.73 -6.47 4.44
C ARG A 64 24.42 -6.29 3.08
N MET A 65 23.63 -6.25 2.00
CA MET A 65 24.15 -5.99 0.65
C MET A 65 24.68 -4.57 0.47
N LEU A 66 24.07 -3.59 1.15
CA LEU A 66 24.47 -2.18 1.12
C LEU A 66 25.70 -1.88 1.98
N ALA A 67 25.86 -2.55 3.13
CA ALA A 67 26.97 -2.33 4.06
C ALA A 67 28.39 -2.23 3.43
N PRO A 68 28.80 -3.12 2.49
CA PRO A 68 30.13 -3.03 1.89
C PRO A 68 30.30 -1.89 0.86
N THR A 69 29.24 -1.15 0.53
CA THR A 69 29.27 -0.08 -0.50
C THR A 69 29.63 1.30 0.05
N GLY A 70 29.79 1.42 1.38
CA GLY A 70 29.91 2.71 2.06
C GLY A 70 28.58 3.43 2.27
N TRP A 71 27.46 2.74 2.05
CA TRP A 71 26.12 3.23 2.37
C TRP A 71 25.97 3.46 3.87
N THR A 72 25.43 4.62 4.24
CA THR A 72 25.10 4.98 5.62
C THR A 72 23.61 4.81 5.84
N ALA A 73 23.23 3.97 6.81
CA ALA A 73 21.84 3.80 7.18
C ALA A 73 21.25 5.13 7.70
N PRO A 74 20.04 5.50 7.26
CA PRO A 74 19.30 6.61 7.86
C PRO A 74 19.02 6.39 9.35
N ASP A 75 18.67 7.47 10.06
CA ASP A 75 18.25 7.39 11.45
C ASP A 75 17.02 6.46 11.57
N PRO A 76 17.10 5.37 12.37
CA PRO A 76 16.07 4.34 12.41
C PRO A 76 14.72 4.83 12.90
N ASP A 77 14.64 5.96 13.62
CA ASP A 77 13.41 6.43 14.25
C ASP A 77 12.75 7.60 13.48
N VAL A 78 13.36 8.03 12.37
CA VAL A 78 12.80 9.06 11.47
C VAL A 78 11.82 8.44 10.47
N LEU A 79 10.72 9.15 10.19
CA LEU A 79 9.76 8.82 9.14
C LEU A 79 10.19 9.42 7.79
N PRO A 80 10.56 8.60 6.79
CA PRO A 80 10.98 9.11 5.49
C PRO A 80 9.83 9.65 4.66
N LEU A 81 10.15 10.59 3.77
CA LEU A 81 9.36 10.84 2.57
C LEU A 81 9.55 9.70 1.56
N GLY A 82 8.58 9.48 0.67
CA GLY A 82 8.73 8.53 -0.43
C GLY A 82 9.97 8.81 -1.29
N ALA A 83 10.29 10.09 -1.52
CA ALA A 83 11.50 10.49 -2.24
C ALA A 83 12.79 10.11 -1.51
N GLU A 84 12.79 10.17 -0.17
CA GLU A 84 13.91 9.75 0.67
C GLU A 84 14.05 8.23 0.67
N LEU A 85 12.93 7.49 0.73
CA LEU A 85 12.93 6.03 0.57
C LEU A 85 13.59 5.60 -0.75
N VAL A 86 13.29 6.28 -1.86
CA VAL A 86 13.92 6.00 -3.15
C VAL A 86 15.39 6.41 -3.15
N ARG A 87 15.69 7.67 -2.79
CA ARG A 87 17.03 8.27 -2.87
C ARG A 87 18.04 7.58 -1.95
N ASP A 88 17.65 7.35 -0.72
CA ASP A 88 18.57 6.93 0.35
C ASP A 88 18.62 5.41 0.52
N TYR A 89 17.68 4.65 -0.06
CA TYR A 89 17.64 3.19 0.10
C TYR A 89 17.48 2.42 -1.22
N LEU A 90 16.38 2.61 -1.96
CA LEU A 90 16.07 1.75 -3.11
C LEU A 90 17.02 1.96 -4.30
N ALA A 91 17.36 3.21 -4.61
CA ALA A 91 18.30 3.52 -5.69
C ALA A 91 19.73 3.04 -5.40
N PRO A 92 20.30 3.29 -4.20
CA PRO A 92 21.58 2.68 -3.80
C PRO A 92 21.55 1.15 -3.88
N LEU A 93 20.49 0.51 -3.40
CA LEU A 93 20.35 -0.95 -3.43
C LEU A 93 20.36 -1.49 -4.85
N ALA A 94 19.56 -0.91 -5.74
CA ALA A 94 19.50 -1.30 -7.15
C ALA A 94 20.84 -1.10 -7.87
N ALA A 95 21.64 -0.12 -7.44
CA ALA A 95 22.96 0.17 -8.02
C ALA A 95 24.09 -0.73 -7.50
N THR A 96 23.83 -1.57 -6.49
CA THR A 96 24.84 -2.49 -5.94
C THR A 96 25.39 -3.41 -7.04
N PRO A 97 26.68 -3.83 -6.97
CA PRO A 97 27.25 -4.78 -7.94
C PRO A 97 26.46 -6.09 -8.05
N GLY A 98 25.78 -6.50 -6.97
CA GLY A 98 24.92 -7.67 -6.94
C GLY A 98 23.65 -7.53 -7.79
N LEU A 99 23.03 -6.35 -7.84
CA LEU A 99 21.72 -6.18 -8.47
C LEU A 99 21.73 -5.42 -9.80
N ARG A 100 22.67 -4.51 -10.03
CA ARG A 100 22.64 -3.59 -11.18
C ARG A 100 22.47 -4.26 -12.55
N ASP A 101 23.10 -5.42 -12.75
CA ASP A 101 23.08 -6.16 -14.02
C ASP A 101 21.92 -7.18 -14.09
N ARG A 102 21.08 -7.24 -13.05
CA ARG A 102 19.94 -8.16 -12.88
C ARG A 102 18.59 -7.46 -12.90
N ILE A 103 18.56 -6.14 -13.06
CA ILE A 103 17.33 -5.35 -13.13
C ILE A 103 17.17 -4.80 -14.55
N ARG A 104 15.98 -4.97 -15.11
CA ARG A 104 15.60 -4.39 -16.40
C ARG A 104 14.46 -3.40 -16.17
N PHE A 105 14.78 -2.12 -16.18
CA PHE A 105 13.82 -1.02 -16.18
C PHE A 105 13.13 -0.89 -17.56
N GLY A 106 12.04 -0.13 -17.61
CA GLY A 106 11.24 0.11 -18.82
C GLY A 106 10.71 -1.18 -19.46
N THR A 107 10.53 -2.24 -18.67
CA THR A 107 10.16 -3.59 -19.12
C THR A 107 8.90 -4.05 -18.40
N ARG A 108 7.75 -3.92 -19.07
CA ARG A 108 6.45 -4.30 -18.54
C ARG A 108 6.16 -5.77 -18.80
N VAL A 109 5.95 -6.56 -17.74
CA VAL A 109 5.41 -7.92 -17.87
C VAL A 109 3.94 -7.84 -18.29
N THR A 110 3.55 -8.64 -19.28
CA THR A 110 2.20 -8.67 -19.87
C THR A 110 1.54 -10.04 -19.79
N ALA A 111 2.31 -11.12 -19.65
CA ALA A 111 1.78 -12.45 -19.41
C ALA A 111 2.77 -13.36 -18.67
N VAL A 112 2.25 -14.27 -17.85
CA VAL A 112 2.98 -15.39 -17.23
C VAL A 112 2.23 -16.68 -17.52
N ALA A 113 2.94 -17.70 -17.98
CA ALA A 113 2.39 -19.02 -18.28
C ALA A 113 3.43 -20.12 -18.01
N ARG A 114 3.03 -21.40 -18.08
CA ARG A 114 3.97 -22.53 -18.19
C ARG A 114 4.30 -22.75 -19.66
N GLU A 115 5.58 -22.92 -19.98
CA GLU A 115 6.05 -23.05 -21.36
C GLU A 115 5.36 -24.21 -22.09
N GLY A 116 4.61 -23.92 -23.16
CA GLY A 116 3.89 -24.92 -23.95
C GLY A 116 2.76 -25.66 -23.21
N ALA A 117 2.25 -25.09 -22.11
CA ALA A 117 1.13 -25.62 -21.36
C ALA A 117 0.19 -24.48 -20.91
N ASP A 118 -0.97 -24.38 -21.57
CA ASP A 118 -2.09 -23.58 -21.06
C ASP A 118 -2.55 -24.09 -19.68
N ARG A 119 -3.36 -23.27 -19.01
CA ARG A 119 -3.87 -23.53 -17.65
C ARG A 119 -4.66 -24.84 -17.53
N THR A 120 -5.27 -25.34 -18.60
CA THR A 120 -6.10 -26.56 -18.56
C THR A 120 -5.28 -27.85 -18.61
N ARG A 121 -4.06 -27.80 -19.17
CA ARG A 121 -3.17 -28.96 -19.26
C ARG A 121 -2.56 -29.32 -17.90
N SER A 122 -2.83 -30.52 -17.39
CA SER A 122 -2.28 -31.00 -16.12
C SER A 122 -1.03 -31.89 -16.26
N VAL A 123 -1.01 -32.82 -17.23
CA VAL A 123 0.07 -33.82 -17.32
C VAL A 123 1.41 -33.16 -17.67
N GLY A 124 2.37 -33.24 -16.75
CA GLY A 124 3.73 -32.73 -16.90
C GLY A 124 3.84 -31.21 -16.93
N ARG A 125 2.84 -30.49 -16.37
CA ARG A 125 2.84 -29.02 -16.26
C ARG A 125 3.88 -28.52 -15.26
N ASP A 126 3.92 -29.15 -14.10
CA ASP A 126 4.86 -28.95 -13.00
C ASP A 126 6.33 -28.92 -13.43
N ARG A 127 6.69 -29.79 -14.38
CA ARG A 127 8.07 -29.93 -14.90
C ARG A 127 8.46 -28.90 -15.96
N ARG A 128 7.54 -28.03 -16.39
CA ARG A 128 7.79 -27.00 -17.41
C ARG A 128 8.23 -25.70 -16.73
N PRO A 129 9.21 -24.97 -17.27
CA PRO A 129 9.53 -23.65 -16.74
C PRO A 129 8.37 -22.67 -16.96
N TYR A 130 8.41 -21.57 -16.23
CA TYR A 130 7.57 -20.42 -16.54
C TYR A 130 8.10 -19.72 -17.79
N LEU A 131 7.18 -19.24 -18.62
CA LEU A 131 7.43 -18.26 -19.68
C LEU A 131 6.85 -16.93 -19.19
N VAL A 132 7.72 -15.93 -19.06
CA VAL A 132 7.35 -14.56 -18.70
C VAL A 132 7.49 -13.69 -19.94
N ARG A 133 6.37 -13.17 -20.42
CA ARG A 133 6.31 -12.26 -21.57
C ARG A 133 6.35 -10.81 -21.10
N SER A 134 7.24 -10.02 -21.67
CA SER A 134 7.34 -8.59 -21.42
C SER A 134 7.40 -7.76 -22.70
N VAL A 135 7.09 -6.47 -22.56
CA VAL A 135 7.21 -5.45 -23.60
C VAL A 135 8.13 -4.35 -23.05
N ASP A 136 9.14 -3.96 -23.83
CA ASP A 136 10.03 -2.86 -23.45
C ASP A 136 9.46 -1.49 -23.86
N ALA A 137 10.16 -0.41 -23.48
CA ALA A 137 9.79 0.97 -23.81
C ALA A 137 9.72 1.24 -25.33
N ALA A 138 10.37 0.43 -26.17
CA ALA A 138 10.32 0.52 -27.62
C ALA A 138 9.17 -0.31 -28.23
N GLY A 139 8.34 -0.97 -27.41
CA GLY A 139 7.25 -1.84 -27.84
C GLY A 139 7.70 -3.24 -28.25
N VAL A 140 8.97 -3.61 -28.04
CA VAL A 140 9.49 -4.92 -28.41
C VAL A 140 9.07 -5.96 -27.39
N THR A 141 8.37 -7.00 -27.85
CA THR A 141 7.98 -8.14 -27.03
C THR A 141 9.14 -9.13 -26.87
N ARG A 142 9.39 -9.59 -25.64
CA ARG A 142 10.37 -10.63 -25.33
C ARG A 142 9.78 -11.66 -24.37
N ASP A 143 10.18 -12.91 -24.56
CA ASP A 143 9.86 -14.01 -23.64
C ASP A 143 11.12 -14.42 -22.89
N VAL A 144 10.99 -14.65 -21.58
CA VAL A 144 12.06 -15.17 -20.72
C VAL A 144 11.57 -16.45 -20.04
N LEU A 145 12.39 -17.50 -20.09
CA LEU A 145 12.15 -18.71 -19.31
C LEU A 145 12.66 -18.54 -17.89
N ALA A 146 11.86 -18.96 -16.91
CA ALA A 146 12.16 -18.84 -15.49
C ALA A 146 11.85 -20.15 -14.76
N ARG A 147 12.63 -20.47 -13.72
CA ARG A 147 12.32 -21.61 -12.85
C ARG A 147 11.18 -21.32 -11.88
N ALA A 148 11.00 -20.04 -11.55
CA ALA A 148 10.03 -19.54 -10.60
C ALA A 148 9.72 -18.06 -10.88
N VAL A 149 8.60 -17.56 -10.36
CA VAL A 149 8.16 -16.17 -10.50
C VAL A 149 7.67 -15.63 -9.15
N ILE A 150 8.13 -14.45 -8.76
CA ILE A 150 7.61 -13.68 -7.64
C ILE A 150 6.98 -12.40 -8.21
N ASP A 151 5.66 -12.30 -8.17
CA ASP A 151 4.94 -11.09 -8.58
C ASP A 151 4.82 -10.11 -7.41
N ALA A 152 5.71 -9.12 -7.40
CA ALA A 152 5.75 -8.01 -6.46
C ALA A 152 5.33 -6.67 -7.12
N SER A 153 4.51 -6.72 -8.19
CA SER A 153 4.09 -5.55 -8.98
C SER A 153 3.17 -4.57 -8.23
N GLY A 154 2.67 -4.97 -7.06
CA GLY A 154 1.78 -4.16 -6.23
C GLY A 154 0.41 -3.87 -6.88
N THR A 155 -0.29 -2.88 -6.34
CA THR A 155 -1.66 -2.51 -6.77
C THR A 155 -1.76 -1.06 -7.26
N PHE A 156 -0.72 -0.24 -7.04
CA PHE A 156 -0.76 1.21 -7.26
C PHE A 156 -1.11 1.60 -8.71
N GLY A 157 -0.69 0.79 -9.68
CA GLY A 157 -0.98 1.02 -11.10
C GLY A 157 -2.43 0.73 -11.52
N GLN A 158 -3.28 0.22 -10.62
CA GLN A 158 -4.66 -0.13 -10.92
C GLN A 158 -5.62 0.42 -9.84
N PRO A 159 -5.93 1.73 -9.87
CA PRO A 159 -6.87 2.32 -8.95
C PRO A 159 -8.29 1.75 -9.13
N ASN A 160 -9.07 1.83 -8.05
CA ASN A 160 -10.51 1.64 -8.14
C ASN A 160 -11.14 2.82 -8.90
N PRO A 161 -12.31 2.62 -9.52
CA PRO A 161 -12.97 3.68 -10.28
C PRO A 161 -13.69 4.63 -9.33
N VAL A 162 -13.91 5.88 -9.78
CA VAL A 162 -14.72 6.82 -9.00
C VAL A 162 -16.20 6.44 -8.99
N GLY A 163 -16.68 5.77 -10.05
CA GLY A 163 -18.04 5.24 -10.16
C GLY A 163 -18.41 4.19 -9.10
N VAL A 164 -19.71 3.95 -8.95
CA VAL A 164 -20.26 3.05 -7.93
C VAL A 164 -20.21 1.57 -8.33
N SER A 165 -20.51 0.68 -7.37
CA SER A 165 -20.57 -0.77 -7.59
C SER A 165 -19.26 -1.40 -8.09
N GLY A 166 -18.13 -0.72 -7.90
CA GLY A 166 -16.82 -1.16 -8.40
C GLY A 166 -16.61 -0.96 -9.90
N LEU A 167 -17.51 -0.23 -10.56
CA LEU A 167 -17.48 0.06 -11.99
C LEU A 167 -17.05 1.52 -12.26
N PRO A 168 -16.38 1.80 -13.39
CA PRO A 168 -16.18 3.16 -13.86
C PRO A 168 -17.51 3.89 -14.02
N ALA A 169 -17.53 5.18 -13.68
CA ALA A 169 -18.64 6.06 -14.06
C ALA A 169 -18.71 6.15 -15.59
N VAL A 170 -19.90 6.39 -16.13
CA VAL A 170 -20.06 6.59 -17.57
C VAL A 170 -19.24 7.82 -17.99
N GLY A 171 -18.34 7.68 -18.96
CA GLY A 171 -17.44 8.76 -19.41
C GLY A 171 -16.17 8.93 -18.56
N GLU A 172 -15.91 8.07 -17.57
CA GLU A 172 -14.70 8.17 -16.73
C GLU A 172 -13.40 8.05 -17.55
N THR A 173 -13.38 7.17 -18.56
CA THR A 173 -12.23 7.06 -19.49
C THR A 173 -12.01 8.36 -20.27
N ASP A 174 -13.06 8.99 -20.76
CA ASP A 174 -12.98 10.26 -21.50
C ASP A 174 -12.56 11.43 -20.59
N ALA A 175 -12.86 11.33 -19.29
CA ALA A 175 -12.52 12.32 -18.27
C ALA A 175 -11.12 12.15 -17.66
N THR A 176 -10.28 11.25 -18.17
CA THR A 176 -8.96 10.92 -17.57
C THR A 176 -8.09 12.16 -17.31
N ALA A 177 -8.14 13.18 -18.18
CA ALA A 177 -7.37 14.42 -18.02
C ALA A 177 -7.75 15.23 -16.77
N TYR A 178 -8.97 15.06 -16.24
CA TYR A 178 -9.46 15.73 -15.03
C TYR A 178 -9.21 14.89 -13.77
N LEU A 179 -9.08 13.58 -13.90
CA LEU A 179 -8.71 12.71 -12.79
C LEU A 179 -7.23 12.92 -12.45
N THR A 180 -6.94 13.13 -11.18
CA THR A 180 -5.58 13.04 -10.65
C THR A 180 -5.32 11.63 -10.17
N GLY A 181 -4.06 11.33 -9.88
CA GLY A 181 -3.73 10.19 -9.04
C GLY A 181 -4.31 10.34 -7.63
N PRO A 182 -4.17 9.30 -6.79
CA PRO A 182 -4.74 9.25 -5.44
C PRO A 182 -4.03 10.17 -4.44
N LEU A 183 -2.81 10.63 -4.76
CA LEU A 183 -1.94 11.41 -3.89
C LEU A 183 -1.24 12.52 -4.71
N PRO A 184 -1.96 13.52 -5.24
CA PRO A 184 -1.35 14.62 -5.97
C PRO A 184 -0.47 15.50 -5.05
N ASP A 185 0.55 16.15 -5.61
CA ASP A 185 1.41 17.10 -4.90
C ASP A 185 0.79 18.51 -4.92
N VAL A 186 -0.30 18.66 -4.16
CA VAL A 186 -1.15 19.85 -4.14
C VAL A 186 -0.38 21.13 -3.81
N LEU A 187 0.62 21.06 -2.93
CA LEU A 187 1.38 22.22 -2.47
C LEU A 187 2.64 22.46 -3.30
N GLY A 188 3.15 21.44 -3.99
CA GLY A 188 4.31 21.50 -4.85
C GLY A 188 3.96 21.42 -6.34
N ALA A 189 4.37 20.34 -6.98
CA ALA A 189 4.40 20.21 -8.45
C ALA A 189 3.02 20.36 -9.11
N ASP A 190 1.94 19.92 -8.45
CA ASP A 190 0.59 19.97 -9.00
C ASP A 190 -0.18 21.24 -8.61
N ARG A 191 0.44 22.20 -7.90
CA ARG A 191 -0.24 23.40 -7.36
C ARG A 191 -1.09 24.14 -8.40
N ALA A 192 -0.60 24.32 -9.62
CA ALA A 192 -1.31 25.01 -10.70
C ALA A 192 -2.61 24.32 -11.14
N ARG A 193 -2.76 23.01 -10.85
CA ARG A 193 -3.98 22.25 -11.13
C ARG A 193 -5.11 22.56 -10.14
N PHE A 194 -4.78 23.04 -8.94
CA PHE A 194 -5.71 23.20 -7.82
C PHE A 194 -5.91 24.65 -7.37
N ALA A 195 -4.87 25.48 -7.45
CA ALA A 195 -4.91 26.87 -6.96
C ALA A 195 -5.99 27.68 -7.69
N GLY A 196 -6.87 28.33 -6.94
CA GLY A 196 -7.96 29.13 -7.49
C GLY A 196 -9.06 28.33 -8.20
N ARG A 197 -9.04 26.99 -8.08
CA ARG A 197 -9.92 26.07 -8.83
C ARG A 197 -10.81 25.25 -7.90
N HIS A 198 -11.80 24.59 -8.50
CA HIS A 198 -12.72 23.70 -7.80
C HIS A 198 -12.29 22.24 -7.94
N THR A 199 -12.05 21.57 -6.82
CA THR A 199 -11.58 20.18 -6.75
C THR A 199 -12.58 19.29 -6.04
N LEU A 200 -12.90 18.15 -6.64
CA LEU A 200 -13.65 17.07 -6.02
C LEU A 200 -12.68 16.00 -5.50
N VAL A 201 -12.74 15.67 -4.22
CA VAL A 201 -12.01 14.53 -3.65
C VAL A 201 -12.99 13.41 -3.37
N VAL A 202 -12.80 12.25 -4.01
CA VAL A 202 -13.66 11.07 -3.85
C VAL A 202 -12.94 10.01 -3.02
N GLY A 203 -13.47 9.70 -1.83
CA GLY A 203 -12.91 8.67 -0.95
C GLY A 203 -12.85 9.09 0.52
N MET A 204 -12.62 8.12 1.40
CA MET A 204 -12.59 8.33 2.86
C MET A 204 -11.43 7.60 3.56
N GLY A 205 -10.34 7.33 2.83
CA GLY A 205 -9.11 6.76 3.38
C GLY A 205 -8.05 7.83 3.68
N HIS A 206 -6.88 7.41 4.17
CA HIS A 206 -5.76 8.31 4.48
C HIS A 206 -5.30 9.15 3.28
N SER A 207 -5.34 8.60 2.05
CA SER A 207 -5.01 9.37 0.84
C SER A 207 -5.95 10.55 0.61
N ALA A 208 -7.25 10.37 0.87
CA ALA A 208 -8.23 11.45 0.80
C ALA A 208 -7.97 12.50 1.90
N ALA A 209 -7.75 12.04 3.14
CA ALA A 209 -7.48 12.91 4.28
C ALA A 209 -6.27 13.84 4.04
N ASN A 210 -5.14 13.27 3.64
CA ASN A 210 -3.92 14.03 3.38
C ASN A 210 -4.15 15.06 2.26
N THR A 211 -4.79 14.65 1.16
CA THR A 211 -5.06 15.55 0.04
C THR A 211 -5.98 16.71 0.44
N LEU A 212 -7.04 16.44 1.23
CA LEU A 212 -7.96 17.46 1.72
C LEU A 212 -7.26 18.47 2.63
N LEU A 213 -6.33 18.03 3.48
CA LEU A 213 -5.55 18.92 4.32
C LEU A 213 -4.60 19.81 3.50
N SER A 214 -3.91 19.23 2.51
CA SER A 214 -3.07 20.02 1.59
C SER A 214 -3.89 21.02 0.77
N LEU A 215 -5.09 20.65 0.30
CA LEU A 215 -6.01 21.57 -0.39
C LEU A 215 -6.51 22.67 0.55
N THR A 216 -6.80 22.35 1.81
CA THR A 216 -7.22 23.35 2.81
C THR A 216 -6.10 24.35 3.10
N GLU A 217 -4.85 23.90 3.15
CA GLU A 217 -3.70 24.78 3.26
C GLU A 217 -3.51 25.65 2.01
N LEU A 218 -3.66 25.06 0.83
CA LEU A 218 -3.64 25.80 -0.44
C LEU A 218 -4.71 26.89 -0.47
N ALA A 219 -5.92 26.62 0.02
CA ALA A 219 -7.02 27.58 0.05
C ALA A 219 -6.76 28.79 0.97
N LYS A 220 -5.88 28.67 1.97
CA LYS A 220 -5.43 29.83 2.77
C LYS A 220 -4.54 30.77 1.95
N ALA A 221 -3.69 30.20 1.10
CA ALA A 221 -2.77 30.96 0.24
C ALA A 221 -3.45 31.47 -1.04
N ASP A 222 -4.46 30.75 -1.54
CA ASP A 222 -5.26 31.09 -2.72
C ASP A 222 -6.76 30.93 -2.42
N PRO A 223 -7.43 32.00 -1.96
CA PRO A 223 -8.83 31.98 -1.52
C PRO A 223 -9.85 31.60 -2.61
N GLY A 224 -9.45 31.56 -3.89
CA GLY A 224 -10.32 31.08 -4.97
C GLY A 224 -10.47 29.55 -5.01
N THR A 225 -9.66 28.84 -4.23
CA THR A 225 -9.65 27.36 -4.18
C THR A 225 -10.91 26.84 -3.48
N ARG A 226 -11.71 26.04 -4.20
CA ARG A 226 -12.93 25.40 -3.68
C ARG A 226 -12.74 23.89 -3.57
N ILE A 227 -13.27 23.29 -2.50
CA ILE A 227 -13.05 21.88 -2.19
C ILE A 227 -14.40 21.23 -1.88
N THR A 228 -14.76 20.20 -2.65
CA THR A 228 -15.86 19.29 -2.32
C THR A 228 -15.29 17.93 -1.97
N TRP A 229 -15.70 17.37 -0.84
CA TRP A 229 -15.36 16.03 -0.40
C TRP A 229 -16.57 15.12 -0.56
N ALA A 230 -16.42 14.09 -1.38
CA ALA A 230 -17.44 13.09 -1.65
C ALA A 230 -17.11 11.75 -0.99
N ILE A 231 -18.02 11.26 -0.15
CA ILE A 231 -17.93 9.94 0.47
C ILE A 231 -19.15 9.08 0.12
N ARG A 232 -18.93 7.78 -0.06
CA ARG A 232 -20.01 6.80 -0.31
C ARG A 232 -20.77 6.44 0.95
N GLY A 233 -20.11 6.51 2.12
CA GLY A 233 -20.74 6.27 3.42
C GLY A 233 -21.70 7.39 3.83
N GLY A 234 -22.54 7.11 4.82
CA GLY A 234 -23.44 8.11 5.41
C GLY A 234 -22.77 9.09 6.37
N SER A 235 -21.52 8.83 6.77
CA SER A 235 -20.82 9.62 7.77
C SER A 235 -19.30 9.58 7.59
N ALA A 236 -18.67 10.70 7.91
CA ALA A 236 -17.21 10.86 7.97
C ALA A 236 -16.61 10.47 9.35
N VAL A 237 -17.43 10.06 10.32
CA VAL A 237 -17.02 9.77 11.72
C VAL A 237 -15.81 8.82 11.79
N ARG A 238 -15.74 7.81 10.92
CA ARG A 238 -14.60 6.87 10.88
C ARG A 238 -13.27 7.56 10.60
N LEU A 239 -13.26 8.59 9.76
CA LEU A 239 -12.06 9.36 9.44
C LEU A 239 -11.76 10.42 10.51
N TYR A 240 -12.77 10.85 11.26
CA TYR A 240 -12.60 11.80 12.35
C TYR A 240 -11.90 11.21 13.59
N GLY A 241 -11.86 9.89 13.73
CA GLY A 241 -11.17 9.21 14.84
C GLY A 241 -11.83 9.45 16.20
N GLY A 242 -11.46 8.66 17.20
CA GLY A 242 -12.08 8.63 18.55
C GLY A 242 -11.86 9.88 19.41
N GLY A 243 -11.44 11.01 18.82
CA GLY A 243 -11.04 12.21 19.55
C GLY A 243 -9.86 11.92 20.48
N GLU A 244 -9.97 12.33 21.74
CA GLU A 244 -8.96 12.07 22.79
C GLU A 244 -8.87 10.59 23.22
N ALA A 245 -9.78 9.73 22.77
CA ALA A 245 -9.82 8.30 23.11
C ALA A 245 -9.15 7.40 22.06
N ASP A 246 -8.50 7.97 21.05
CA ASP A 246 -7.72 7.21 20.07
C ASP A 246 -6.37 6.81 20.69
N GLU A 247 -6.04 5.52 20.72
CA GLU A 247 -4.76 4.98 21.22
C GLU A 247 -3.55 5.45 20.37
N LEU A 248 -3.80 6.15 19.26
CA LEU A 248 -2.83 6.81 18.39
C LEU A 248 -3.22 8.31 18.21
N PRO A 249 -2.66 9.23 19.01
CA PRO A 249 -3.08 10.65 19.09
C PRO A 249 -3.22 11.40 17.75
N ALA A 250 -2.40 11.09 16.74
CA ALA A 250 -2.41 11.78 15.46
C ALA A 250 -3.48 11.33 14.47
N ARG A 251 -4.08 10.15 14.62
CA ARG A 251 -5.30 9.82 13.89
C ARG A 251 -6.45 10.70 14.35
N GLY A 252 -6.51 10.97 15.65
CA GLY A 252 -7.39 12.00 16.23
C GLY A 252 -7.10 13.38 15.64
N LEU A 253 -5.84 13.78 15.50
CA LEU A 253 -5.48 15.11 14.98
C LEU A 253 -5.85 15.35 13.50
N LEU A 254 -5.61 14.36 12.63
CA LEU A 254 -6.06 14.41 11.22
C LEU A 254 -7.57 14.57 11.14
N GLY A 255 -8.27 13.75 11.92
CA GLY A 255 -9.72 13.75 11.97
C GLY A 255 -10.32 15.05 12.50
N VAL A 256 -9.75 15.60 13.58
CA VAL A 256 -10.13 16.89 14.17
C VAL A 256 -9.97 18.01 13.15
N ARG A 257 -8.86 18.09 12.43
CA ARG A 257 -8.63 19.15 11.43
C ARG A 257 -9.58 19.10 10.25
N LEU A 258 -9.90 17.89 9.78
CA LEU A 258 -10.90 17.73 8.72
C LEU A 258 -12.28 18.13 9.22
N ARG A 259 -12.64 17.77 10.45
CA ARG A 259 -13.90 18.20 11.07
C ARG A 259 -13.96 19.73 11.18
N GLU A 260 -12.90 20.37 11.69
CA GLU A 260 -12.81 21.83 11.77
C GLU A 260 -12.90 22.50 10.39
N ALA A 261 -12.31 21.90 9.35
CA ALA A 261 -12.39 22.43 7.98
C ALA A 261 -13.81 22.36 7.41
N VAL A 262 -14.55 21.28 7.71
CA VAL A 262 -15.97 21.13 7.36
C VAL A 262 -16.83 22.12 8.14
N GLU A 263 -16.68 22.19 9.46
CA GLU A 263 -17.45 23.07 10.33
C GLU A 263 -17.22 24.55 10.02
N ALA A 264 -16.00 24.92 9.61
CA ALA A 264 -15.66 26.27 9.15
C ALA A 264 -16.13 26.57 7.71
N GLY A 265 -16.81 25.64 7.04
CA GLY A 265 -17.33 25.82 5.67
C GLY A 265 -16.25 25.89 4.58
N ARG A 266 -15.01 25.50 4.88
CA ARG A 266 -13.89 25.50 3.91
C ARG A 266 -13.92 24.26 3.01
N LEU A 267 -14.64 23.23 3.44
CA LEU A 267 -14.67 21.92 2.81
C LEU A 267 -16.11 21.44 2.78
N ASP A 268 -16.65 21.31 1.59
CA ASP A 268 -18.05 20.97 1.35
C ASP A 268 -18.22 19.45 1.31
N LEU A 269 -18.81 18.88 2.36
CA LEU A 269 -18.99 17.43 2.50
C LEU A 269 -20.31 16.97 1.86
N VAL A 270 -20.19 16.04 0.91
CA VAL A 270 -21.31 15.30 0.34
C VAL A 270 -21.20 13.83 0.73
N THR A 271 -22.25 13.32 1.35
CA THR A 271 -22.33 11.92 1.81
C THR A 271 -23.21 11.09 0.90
N ARG A 272 -23.17 9.76 1.03
CA ARG A 272 -23.96 8.82 0.20
C ARG A 272 -23.81 9.08 -1.31
N VAL A 273 -22.61 9.49 -1.73
CA VAL A 273 -22.34 9.91 -3.10
C VAL A 273 -22.37 8.73 -4.05
N VAL A 274 -23.10 8.94 -5.15
CA VAL A 274 -23.12 8.12 -6.34
C VAL A 274 -22.67 8.98 -7.51
N VAL A 275 -21.54 8.61 -8.14
CA VAL A 275 -21.09 9.24 -9.40
C VAL A 275 -21.52 8.35 -10.56
N ASP A 276 -22.52 8.80 -11.30
CA ASP A 276 -23.09 8.05 -12.43
C ASP A 276 -22.36 8.37 -13.74
N ARG A 277 -22.05 9.65 -13.95
CA ARG A 277 -21.48 10.14 -15.20
C ARG A 277 -20.47 11.26 -14.98
N LEU A 278 -19.41 11.22 -15.77
CA LEU A 278 -18.45 12.30 -15.96
C LEU A 278 -18.58 12.82 -17.40
N VAL A 279 -18.78 14.12 -17.56
CA VAL A 279 -18.91 14.75 -18.88
C VAL A 279 -17.87 15.87 -18.99
N PRO A 280 -16.77 15.67 -19.74
CA PRO A 280 -15.84 16.75 -20.07
C PRO A 280 -16.58 17.95 -20.70
N ASP A 281 -16.27 19.15 -20.23
CA ASP A 281 -16.85 20.41 -20.71
C ASP A 281 -15.80 21.53 -20.62
N GLY A 282 -15.00 21.69 -21.67
CA GLY A 282 -13.93 22.69 -21.70
C GLY A 282 -12.85 22.44 -20.66
N ASP A 283 -12.65 23.40 -19.74
CA ASP A 283 -11.66 23.34 -18.66
C ASP A 283 -12.16 22.63 -17.40
N VAL A 284 -13.43 22.22 -17.38
CA VAL A 284 -14.05 21.48 -16.28
C VAL A 284 -14.60 20.13 -16.75
N VAL A 285 -14.91 19.28 -15.78
CA VAL A 285 -15.72 18.08 -15.96
C VAL A 285 -16.97 18.23 -15.11
N ARG A 286 -18.12 17.97 -15.72
CA ARG A 286 -19.41 17.89 -15.01
C ARG A 286 -19.56 16.51 -14.39
N VAL A 287 -19.70 16.48 -13.07
CA VAL A 287 -19.91 15.28 -12.25
C VAL A 287 -21.39 15.17 -11.94
N VAL A 288 -22.02 14.14 -12.49
CA VAL A 288 -23.47 13.91 -12.37
C VAL A 288 -23.73 12.63 -11.57
N GLY A 289 -24.69 12.72 -10.65
CA GLY A 289 -25.25 11.57 -9.97
C GLY A 289 -26.14 11.98 -8.79
N ALA A 290 -25.94 11.36 -7.63
CA ALA A 290 -26.71 11.64 -6.43
C ALA A 290 -25.81 11.78 -5.20
N GLY A 291 -26.32 12.44 -4.17
CA GLY A 291 -25.65 12.53 -2.88
C GLY A 291 -26.53 13.23 -1.85
N ARG A 292 -25.99 13.37 -0.65
CA ARG A 292 -26.68 13.97 0.49
C ARG A 292 -25.86 15.12 1.06
N ARG A 293 -26.47 16.30 1.15
CA ARG A 293 -25.93 17.54 1.72
C ARG A 293 -26.86 17.99 2.84
N ASP A 294 -26.32 18.38 4.00
CA ASP A 294 -27.11 18.85 5.15
C ASP A 294 -28.33 17.97 5.47
N GLN A 295 -28.12 16.65 5.42
CA GLN A 295 -29.16 15.63 5.67
C GLN A 295 -30.30 15.55 4.64
N ALA A 296 -30.23 16.27 3.51
CA ALA A 296 -31.18 16.18 2.40
C ALA A 296 -30.57 15.44 1.20
N ASP A 297 -31.32 14.47 0.66
CA ASP A 297 -30.95 13.80 -0.59
C ASP A 297 -31.14 14.78 -1.76
N GLY A 298 -30.22 14.75 -2.71
CA GLY A 298 -30.24 15.64 -3.87
C GLY A 298 -29.42 15.12 -5.03
N ALA A 299 -29.61 15.77 -6.18
CA ALA A 299 -28.76 15.55 -7.34
C ALA A 299 -27.34 16.03 -7.04
N LEU A 300 -26.35 15.21 -7.37
CA LEU A 300 -24.98 15.65 -7.49
C LEU A 300 -24.81 16.21 -8.90
N ASP A 301 -24.54 17.51 -9.00
CA ASP A 301 -24.27 18.19 -10.27
C ASP A 301 -23.22 19.27 -10.05
N LEU A 302 -21.96 18.92 -10.30
CA LEU A 302 -20.82 19.78 -10.00
C LEU A 302 -19.97 19.96 -11.26
N ALA A 303 -19.60 21.21 -11.56
CA ALA A 303 -18.51 21.52 -12.49
C ALA A 303 -17.20 21.67 -11.69
N VAL A 304 -16.24 20.79 -11.93
CA VAL A 304 -14.95 20.74 -11.22
C VAL A 304 -13.80 20.72 -12.21
N HIS A 305 -12.65 21.28 -11.83
CA HIS A 305 -11.45 21.31 -12.68
C HIS A 305 -10.59 20.06 -12.49
N ALA A 306 -10.69 19.42 -11.32
CA ALA A 306 -9.94 18.23 -10.98
C ALA A 306 -10.76 17.29 -10.09
N ILE A 307 -10.56 15.99 -10.29
CA ILE A 307 -11.11 14.92 -9.45
C ILE A 307 -9.96 14.13 -8.86
N VAL A 308 -9.82 14.13 -7.54
CA VAL A 308 -8.89 13.27 -6.82
C VAL A 308 -9.55 11.92 -6.58
N ASN A 309 -9.05 10.89 -7.27
CA ASN A 309 -9.53 9.52 -7.12
C ASN A 309 -8.79 8.81 -5.96
N ALA A 310 -9.29 8.99 -4.74
CA ALA A 310 -8.79 8.34 -3.53
C ALA A 310 -9.67 7.12 -3.14
N THR A 311 -10.09 6.32 -4.11
CA THR A 311 -11.03 5.19 -3.90
C THR A 311 -10.34 3.83 -3.68
N GLY A 312 -9.03 3.83 -3.44
CA GLY A 312 -8.23 2.63 -3.22
C GLY A 312 -7.77 1.97 -4.53
N PHE A 313 -7.27 0.74 -4.42
CA PHE A 313 -6.62 0.01 -5.52
C PHE A 313 -7.03 -1.45 -5.54
N ARG A 314 -6.56 -2.17 -6.57
CA ARG A 314 -6.76 -3.62 -6.76
C ARG A 314 -5.57 -4.24 -7.51
N PRO A 315 -5.37 -5.56 -7.43
CA PRO A 315 -4.27 -6.23 -8.11
C PRO A 315 -4.57 -6.47 -9.59
N ASP A 316 -3.61 -6.20 -10.47
CA ASP A 316 -3.72 -6.62 -11.88
C ASP A 316 -3.45 -8.12 -12.03
N LEU A 317 -4.51 -8.92 -12.07
CA LEU A 317 -4.45 -10.37 -12.31
C LEU A 317 -4.54 -10.74 -13.79
N GLY A 318 -4.69 -9.76 -14.69
CA GLY A 318 -4.87 -9.98 -16.12
C GLY A 318 -3.68 -10.69 -16.76
N MET A 319 -2.46 -10.35 -16.34
CA MET A 319 -1.24 -10.99 -16.83
C MET A 319 -1.06 -12.44 -16.34
N LEU A 320 -1.87 -12.90 -15.37
CA LEU A 320 -1.74 -14.20 -14.72
C LEU A 320 -2.80 -15.22 -15.15
N ARG A 321 -3.55 -14.92 -16.22
CA ARG A 321 -4.68 -15.77 -16.69
C ARG A 321 -4.30 -17.22 -16.97
N GLU A 322 -3.04 -17.50 -17.31
CA GLU A 322 -2.52 -18.84 -17.59
C GLU A 322 -1.80 -19.51 -16.41
N VAL A 323 -1.77 -18.87 -15.24
CA VAL A 323 -1.24 -19.43 -13.98
C VAL A 323 -2.40 -20.01 -13.16
N ARG A 324 -2.18 -21.16 -12.51
CA ARG A 324 -3.13 -21.73 -11.56
C ARG A 324 -2.93 -21.09 -10.19
N LEU A 325 -3.74 -20.08 -9.90
CA LEU A 325 -3.78 -19.39 -8.61
C LEU A 325 -4.87 -19.95 -7.70
N ASP A 326 -4.62 -19.88 -6.41
CA ASP A 326 -5.60 -20.11 -5.34
C ASP A 326 -5.87 -18.79 -4.64
N LEU A 327 -6.98 -18.14 -4.99
CA LEU A 327 -7.33 -16.80 -4.56
C LEU A 327 -8.69 -16.79 -3.87
N ASP A 328 -8.81 -15.95 -2.84
CA ASP A 328 -10.10 -15.59 -2.28
C ASP A 328 -10.93 -14.78 -3.31
N PRO A 329 -12.21 -15.14 -3.54
CA PRO A 329 -13.02 -14.54 -4.59
C PRO A 329 -13.46 -13.10 -4.30
N VAL A 330 -13.31 -12.60 -3.06
CA VAL A 330 -13.75 -11.27 -2.65
C VAL A 330 -12.57 -10.31 -2.56
N VAL A 331 -11.54 -10.70 -1.81
CA VAL A 331 -10.36 -9.87 -1.54
C VAL A 331 -9.36 -9.93 -2.69
N GLU A 332 -9.38 -10.97 -3.52
CA GLU A 332 -8.41 -11.22 -4.59
C GLU A 332 -6.97 -11.39 -4.07
N ALA A 333 -6.84 -11.93 -2.85
CA ALA A 333 -5.59 -12.31 -2.18
C ALA A 333 -5.41 -13.84 -2.19
N PRO A 334 -4.21 -14.40 -1.94
CA PRO A 334 -4.05 -15.84 -1.72
C PRO A 334 -5.05 -16.36 -0.69
N ALA A 335 -5.74 -17.46 -1.00
CA ALA A 335 -6.91 -17.89 -0.24
C ALA A 335 -6.61 -18.15 1.25
N ARG A 336 -5.41 -18.63 1.57
CA ARG A 336 -4.95 -18.85 2.96
C ARG A 336 -4.59 -17.57 3.70
N LEU A 337 -4.20 -16.52 2.98
CA LEU A 337 -3.89 -15.21 3.56
C LEU A 337 -5.16 -14.39 3.79
N ALA A 338 -6.15 -14.47 2.90
CA ALA A 338 -7.32 -13.59 2.92
C ALA A 338 -8.04 -13.47 4.28
N PRO A 339 -8.28 -14.57 5.04
CA PRO A 339 -8.91 -14.47 6.36
C PRO A 339 -8.08 -13.69 7.39
N LEU A 340 -6.77 -13.59 7.21
CA LEU A 340 -5.84 -12.92 8.13
C LEU A 340 -5.75 -11.40 7.87
N ILE A 341 -6.24 -10.94 6.72
CA ILE A 341 -6.10 -9.56 6.25
C ILE A 341 -7.44 -8.92 5.84
N ASP A 342 -8.56 -9.63 6.00
CA ASP A 342 -9.87 -9.14 5.58
C ASP A 342 -10.14 -7.76 6.23
N PRO A 343 -10.35 -6.70 5.43
CA PRO A 343 -10.58 -5.35 5.95
C PRO A 343 -11.90 -5.20 6.74
N ASN A 344 -12.76 -6.21 6.74
CA ASN A 344 -13.94 -6.29 7.60
C ASN A 344 -13.62 -6.84 8.99
N LEU A 345 -12.47 -7.49 9.18
CA LEU A 345 -12.11 -8.17 10.43
C LEU A 345 -10.84 -7.59 11.07
N HIS A 346 -9.92 -7.10 10.23
CA HIS A 346 -8.57 -6.70 10.64
C HIS A 346 -8.26 -5.24 10.33
N SER A 347 -7.42 -4.66 11.19
CA SER A 347 -6.70 -3.40 10.99
C SER A 347 -5.18 -3.65 10.93
N CYS A 348 -4.39 -2.62 10.58
CA CYS A 348 -2.92 -2.74 10.44
C CYS A 348 -2.21 -3.36 11.65
N GLY A 349 -2.68 -3.15 12.88
CA GLY A 349 -2.08 -3.71 14.09
C GLY A 349 -2.50 -5.14 14.44
N THR A 350 -3.48 -5.70 13.73
CA THR A 350 -4.09 -7.01 14.05
C THR A 350 -3.76 -8.10 13.03
N VAL A 351 -2.97 -7.77 12.01
CA VAL A 351 -2.55 -8.72 10.99
C VAL A 351 -1.35 -9.51 11.51
N PRO A 352 -1.45 -10.85 11.65
CA PRO A 352 -0.32 -11.64 12.08
C PRO A 352 0.79 -11.62 11.01
N PRO A 353 2.06 -11.66 11.41
CA PRO A 353 3.15 -11.95 10.49
C PRO A 353 2.91 -13.27 9.75
N HIS A 354 3.33 -13.33 8.49
CA HIS A 354 3.09 -14.48 7.63
C HIS A 354 4.15 -14.58 6.52
N GLY A 355 4.37 -15.82 6.08
CA GLY A 355 5.39 -16.15 5.07
C GLY A 355 4.84 -17.00 3.93
N GLU A 356 5.73 -17.76 3.31
CA GLU A 356 5.51 -18.56 2.10
C GLU A 356 4.29 -19.49 2.19
N SER A 357 4.08 -20.12 3.35
CA SER A 357 3.08 -21.17 3.51
C SER A 357 1.64 -20.71 3.27
N VAL A 358 1.33 -19.42 3.45
CA VAL A 358 0.01 -18.84 3.15
C VAL A 358 -0.05 -18.13 1.79
N LEU A 359 1.09 -18.02 1.10
CA LEU A 359 1.25 -17.36 -0.21
C LEU A 359 1.36 -18.36 -1.37
N ALA A 360 1.65 -19.63 -1.09
CA ALA A 360 1.81 -20.65 -2.11
C ALA A 360 0.51 -20.94 -2.88
N HIS A 361 0.66 -21.21 -4.18
CA HIS A 361 -0.40 -21.50 -5.15
C HIS A 361 -0.27 -22.91 -5.76
N PRO A 362 -1.31 -23.42 -6.46
CA PRO A 362 -1.26 -24.73 -7.11
C PRO A 362 -0.14 -24.90 -8.15
N ASP A 363 0.19 -23.83 -8.90
CA ASP A 363 1.38 -23.84 -9.73
C ASP A 363 2.61 -23.53 -8.85
N GLU A 364 3.43 -24.56 -8.56
CA GLU A 364 4.60 -24.44 -7.69
C GLU A 364 5.63 -23.42 -8.19
N GLY A 365 6.31 -22.72 -7.27
CA GLY A 365 7.31 -21.72 -7.62
C GLY A 365 6.73 -20.42 -8.20
N PHE A 366 5.41 -20.20 -8.10
CA PHE A 366 4.78 -18.90 -8.34
C PHE A 366 4.24 -18.32 -7.03
N TYR A 367 4.52 -17.05 -6.76
CA TYR A 367 4.05 -16.34 -5.58
C TYR A 367 3.55 -14.94 -5.92
N LEU A 368 2.45 -14.52 -5.32
CA LEU A 368 2.11 -13.10 -5.15
C LEU A 368 2.79 -12.61 -3.87
N ALA A 369 3.47 -11.45 -3.93
CA ALA A 369 4.17 -10.89 -2.78
C ALA A 369 3.97 -9.37 -2.65
N GLY A 370 4.24 -8.84 -1.46
CA GLY A 370 4.05 -7.45 -1.12
C GLY A 370 2.58 -7.02 -1.19
N MET A 371 2.34 -5.75 -1.54
CA MET A 371 0.98 -5.21 -1.66
C MET A 371 0.11 -6.01 -2.66
N LYS A 372 0.71 -6.71 -3.62
CA LYS A 372 -0.04 -7.55 -4.58
C LYS A 372 -0.74 -8.72 -3.88
N SER A 373 -0.10 -9.35 -2.89
CA SER A 373 -0.67 -10.49 -2.17
C SER A 373 -1.82 -10.09 -1.26
N TYR A 374 -1.93 -8.80 -0.91
CA TYR A 374 -3.03 -8.29 -0.10
C TYR A 374 -4.31 -8.04 -0.89
N GLY A 375 -4.27 -8.16 -2.22
CA GLY A 375 -5.42 -7.94 -3.08
C GLY A 375 -6.05 -6.56 -2.85
N ARG A 376 -7.24 -6.54 -2.27
CA ARG A 376 -8.01 -5.32 -1.95
C ARG A 376 -7.89 -4.85 -0.50
N ALA A 377 -7.19 -5.59 0.35
CA ALA A 377 -6.98 -5.20 1.74
C ALA A 377 -6.00 -4.01 1.83
N PRO A 378 -6.29 -2.95 2.60
CA PRO A 378 -5.46 -1.74 2.66
C PRO A 378 -4.39 -1.77 3.77
N THR A 379 -4.24 -2.89 4.50
CA THR A 379 -3.51 -2.97 5.77
C THR A 379 -2.06 -3.48 5.62
N PHE A 380 -1.38 -3.05 4.56
CA PHE A 380 -0.03 -3.55 4.24
C PHE A 380 1.09 -2.70 4.86
N LEU A 381 2.17 -3.36 5.28
CA LEU A 381 3.41 -2.75 5.78
C LEU A 381 4.62 -3.27 4.99
N LEU A 382 5.62 -2.42 4.76
CA LEU A 382 6.86 -2.83 4.09
C LEU A 382 7.56 -3.98 4.82
N ALA A 383 7.66 -3.89 6.16
CA ALA A 383 8.20 -4.95 7.00
C ALA A 383 7.50 -6.31 6.80
N THR A 384 6.18 -6.31 6.60
CA THR A 384 5.45 -7.54 6.26
C THR A 384 5.85 -8.07 4.89
N GLY A 385 5.97 -7.20 3.88
CA GLY A 385 6.47 -7.61 2.57
C GLY A 385 7.88 -8.20 2.60
N TYR A 386 8.77 -7.66 3.43
CA TYR A 386 10.13 -8.18 3.61
C TYR A 386 10.13 -9.57 4.23
N GLU A 387 9.27 -9.81 5.23
CA GLU A 387 9.09 -11.13 5.81
C GLU A 387 8.55 -12.15 4.80
N GLN A 388 7.59 -11.75 3.97
CA GLN A 388 7.06 -12.60 2.90
C GLN A 388 8.19 -13.08 1.97
N VAL A 389 9.02 -12.16 1.47
CA VAL A 389 10.05 -12.50 0.48
C VAL A 389 11.26 -13.22 1.08
N ARG A 390 11.59 -12.96 2.37
CA ARG A 390 12.57 -13.77 3.13
C ARG A 390 12.13 -15.23 3.17
N SER A 391 10.89 -15.47 3.59
CA SER A 391 10.30 -16.81 3.70
C SER A 391 10.19 -17.50 2.33
N ILE A 392 9.73 -16.80 1.30
CA ILE A 392 9.65 -17.32 -0.08
C ILE A 392 11.05 -17.74 -0.59
N ALA A 393 12.07 -16.90 -0.41
CA ALA A 393 13.43 -17.22 -0.86
C ALA A 393 13.99 -18.45 -0.14
N ALA A 394 13.68 -18.63 1.15
CA ALA A 394 14.05 -19.81 1.92
C ALA A 394 13.43 -21.09 1.34
N ALA A 395 12.12 -21.09 1.09
CA ALA A 395 11.43 -22.21 0.48
C ALA A 395 11.98 -22.56 -0.92
N MET A 396 12.24 -21.54 -1.75
CA MET A 396 12.81 -21.75 -3.09
C MET A 396 14.23 -22.34 -3.09
N ALA A 397 14.97 -22.15 -1.99
CA ALA A 397 16.29 -22.74 -1.76
C ALA A 397 16.23 -24.15 -1.13
N GLY A 398 15.03 -24.64 -0.80
CA GLY A 398 14.80 -25.93 -0.14
C GLY A 398 14.95 -25.89 1.39
N ASP A 399 15.05 -24.70 1.98
CA ASP A 399 15.17 -24.50 3.42
C ASP A 399 13.79 -24.22 4.03
N HIS A 400 12.99 -25.28 4.15
CA HIS A 400 11.61 -25.20 4.66
C HIS A 400 11.55 -24.78 6.13
N VAL A 401 12.57 -25.11 6.93
CA VAL A 401 12.62 -24.71 8.34
C VAL A 401 12.74 -23.19 8.46
N ALA A 402 13.62 -22.55 7.68
CA ALA A 402 13.71 -21.09 7.69
C ALA A 402 12.50 -20.44 7.00
N ALA A 403 11.86 -21.10 6.03
CA ALA A 403 10.63 -20.62 5.42
C ALA A 403 9.47 -20.55 6.42
N ASP A 404 9.32 -21.58 7.27
CA ASP A 404 8.26 -21.66 8.28
C ASP A 404 8.51 -20.79 9.52
N ALA A 405 9.77 -20.42 9.78
CA ALA A 405 10.12 -19.51 10.85
C ALA A 405 9.56 -18.11 10.55
N VAL A 406 8.81 -17.53 11.48
CA VAL A 406 8.38 -16.13 11.42
C VAL A 406 9.40 -15.26 12.14
N GLU A 407 10.08 -14.39 11.42
CA GLU A 407 11.17 -13.55 11.99
C GLU A 407 10.73 -12.10 12.23
N LEU A 408 9.59 -11.68 11.69
CA LEU A 408 9.06 -10.34 11.85
C LEU A 408 8.57 -10.08 13.28
N GLN A 409 9.18 -9.09 13.93
CA GLN A 409 8.73 -8.57 15.21
C GLN A 409 8.12 -7.18 15.02
N LEU A 410 6.84 -7.05 15.31
CA LEU A 410 6.13 -5.78 15.35
C LEU A 410 5.73 -5.46 16.80
N PRO A 411 5.78 -4.19 17.24
CA PRO A 411 5.30 -3.79 18.56
C PRO A 411 3.78 -4.00 18.66
N GLU A 412 3.30 -4.35 19.86
CA GLU A 412 1.87 -4.57 20.13
C GLU A 412 1.00 -3.33 19.88
N THR A 413 1.56 -2.12 20.07
CA THR A 413 0.89 -0.84 19.82
C THR A 413 0.88 -0.42 18.34
N GLY A 414 1.40 -1.26 17.45
CA GLY A 414 1.41 -1.03 16.01
C GLY A 414 2.59 -0.18 15.51
N VAL A 415 2.87 -0.31 14.22
CA VAL A 415 3.98 0.36 13.51
C VAL A 415 3.61 1.76 12.99
N CYS A 416 2.32 2.07 12.97
CA CYS A 416 1.80 3.30 12.38
C CYS A 416 1.95 4.49 13.34
N SER A 417 3.02 5.26 13.20
CA SER A 417 3.30 6.44 14.01
C SER A 417 2.86 7.72 13.27
N SER A 418 1.55 7.97 13.19
CA SER A 418 1.03 9.21 12.60
C SER A 418 1.47 10.49 13.34
N ASP A 419 1.91 10.37 14.61
CA ASP A 419 2.32 11.49 15.49
C ASP A 419 3.56 12.22 14.97
N LEU A 420 4.57 11.44 14.59
CA LEU A 420 5.83 11.95 14.06
C LEU A 420 5.64 12.57 12.67
N ALA A 421 4.67 12.09 11.88
CA ALA A 421 4.46 12.57 10.52
C ALA A 421 3.89 14.00 10.50
N LEU A 422 2.88 14.26 11.32
CA LEU A 422 2.23 15.57 11.44
C LEU A 422 3.13 16.63 12.09
N ALA A 423 3.96 16.23 13.06
CA ALA A 423 4.93 17.11 13.69
C ALA A 423 6.05 17.51 12.70
N SER A 424 6.52 16.56 11.89
CA SER A 424 7.63 16.78 10.94
C SER A 424 7.21 17.57 9.70
N ASP A 425 5.96 17.47 9.26
CA ASP A 425 5.44 18.23 8.10
C ASP A 425 5.12 19.70 8.42
N GLY A 426 5.56 20.21 9.58
CA GLY A 426 5.34 21.61 9.99
C GLY A 426 3.86 21.96 10.19
N LEU A 427 3.00 20.95 10.15
CA LEU A 427 1.56 21.09 10.33
C LEU A 427 1.20 21.17 11.82
N ALA A 428 2.13 20.96 12.75
CA ALA A 428 1.93 21.22 14.18
C ALA A 428 2.09 22.72 14.50
N ALA A 429 1.01 23.39 14.88
CA ALA A 429 1.08 24.72 15.46
C ALA A 429 1.06 24.62 17.00
N GLY A 430 2.20 24.94 17.62
CA GLY A 430 2.36 25.55 18.95
C GLY A 430 1.83 24.77 20.16
N GLY A 431 2.76 24.19 20.93
CA GLY A 431 2.47 23.58 22.24
C GLY A 431 3.66 23.55 23.19
N CYS A 432 3.97 24.71 23.76
CA CYS A 432 4.55 25.00 25.08
C CYS A 432 5.68 24.09 25.63
N CYS A 433 6.84 24.73 25.85
CA CYS A 433 7.95 24.20 26.64
C CYS A 433 7.48 23.70 28.02
N GLY A 434 7.69 22.42 28.29
CA GLY A 434 7.58 21.82 29.62
C GLY A 434 8.54 20.63 29.73
N THR A 435 9.59 20.77 30.54
CA THR A 435 10.64 19.77 30.78
C THR A 435 10.03 18.47 31.33
N PRO A 436 10.40 17.27 30.84
CA PRO A 436 9.90 16.02 31.40
C PRO A 436 10.49 15.78 32.80
N ALA A 437 9.62 15.62 33.80
CA ALA A 437 9.99 15.10 35.12
C ALA A 437 10.43 13.64 34.97
N GLY A 438 11.55 13.27 35.63
CA GLY A 438 12.14 11.94 35.55
C GLY A 438 11.25 10.82 36.10
N PRO A 439 11.44 9.57 35.65
CA PRO A 439 10.60 8.44 36.03
C PRO A 439 10.78 8.06 37.51
N GLN A 440 9.67 7.87 38.22
CA GLN A 440 9.65 7.24 39.54
C GLN A 440 9.33 5.74 39.42
N LEU A 441 10.05 4.93 40.19
CA LEU A 441 9.89 3.48 40.30
C LEU A 441 8.67 3.11 41.17
N VAL A 442 7.90 2.13 40.72
CA VAL A 442 6.88 1.45 41.53
C VAL A 442 7.33 0.01 41.76
N GLU A 443 7.54 -0.37 43.02
CA GLU A 443 7.75 -1.76 43.42
C GLU A 443 6.44 -2.46 43.74
N LEU A 444 6.28 -3.72 43.30
CA LEU A 444 5.20 -4.61 43.71
C LEU A 444 5.78 -5.96 44.16
N GLY A 445 5.58 -6.27 45.45
CA GLY A 445 6.07 -7.46 46.14
C GLY A 445 5.27 -8.74 45.87
N VAL A 446 5.94 -9.85 46.19
CA VAL A 446 5.61 -11.26 45.87
C VAL A 446 4.68 -11.90 46.89
N GLY A 447 3.75 -12.75 46.43
CA GLY A 447 3.04 -13.73 47.29
C GLY A 447 2.11 -14.67 46.52
N ALA A 448 2.62 -15.86 46.16
CA ALA A 448 1.83 -17.04 45.70
C ALA A 448 1.46 -17.93 46.93
N PRO A 449 0.64 -19.02 46.87
CA PRO A 449 0.78 -20.13 45.91
C PRO A 449 -0.50 -20.92 45.48
N GLY A 450 -0.36 -21.75 44.43
CA GLY A 450 -1.25 -22.89 44.12
C GLY A 450 -1.25 -23.36 42.66
N VAL A 451 -0.55 -24.47 42.36
CA VAL A 451 -0.33 -25.18 41.06
C VAL A 451 -1.15 -26.51 41.12
N PRO A 452 -1.63 -27.22 40.04
CA PRO A 452 -0.84 -27.62 38.85
C PRO A 452 -1.50 -27.79 37.44
N VAL A 453 -0.66 -27.46 36.44
CA VAL A 453 -0.25 -28.20 35.21
C VAL A 453 -1.29 -28.91 34.31
N GLY A 454 -1.28 -28.52 33.02
CA GLY A 454 -1.70 -29.35 31.88
C GLY A 454 -1.27 -28.72 30.54
N ALA A 455 -0.40 -29.41 29.81
CA ALA A 455 0.33 -28.94 28.63
C ALA A 455 -0.52 -28.59 27.39
N GLY A 456 -0.02 -27.63 26.59
CA GLY A 456 -0.49 -27.37 25.24
C GLY A 456 0.02 -26.03 24.73
N ALA A 457 1.07 -26.06 23.89
CA ALA A 457 1.51 -24.89 23.14
C ALA A 457 0.34 -24.29 22.34
N LYS A 458 0.05 -23.01 22.53
CA LYS A 458 -0.90 -22.24 21.73
C LYS A 458 -0.18 -20.97 21.23
N PRO A 459 -0.30 -20.61 19.94
CA PRO A 459 0.15 -19.31 19.44
C PRO A 459 -0.53 -18.18 20.21
N GLY A 460 0.21 -17.09 20.44
CA GLY A 460 -0.25 -15.93 21.19
C GLY A 460 -1.60 -15.41 20.71
N PHE A 461 -2.52 -15.21 21.65
CA PHE A 461 -3.80 -14.59 21.37
C PHE A 461 -3.58 -13.08 21.20
N ALA A 462 -3.89 -12.55 20.02
CA ALA A 462 -4.12 -11.12 19.84
C ALA A 462 -5.46 -10.77 20.51
N THR A 463 -5.41 -10.21 21.72
CA THR A 463 -6.59 -9.66 22.39
C THR A 463 -6.61 -8.15 22.16
N GLY A 464 -7.36 -7.70 21.16
CA GLY A 464 -7.62 -6.27 20.94
C GLY A 464 -8.58 -6.06 19.78
N VAL A 465 -9.86 -5.81 20.10
CA VAL A 465 -10.88 -5.40 19.12
C VAL A 465 -11.53 -4.12 19.66
N LEU A 466 -11.14 -2.97 19.12
CA LEU A 466 -11.73 -1.66 19.45
C LEU A 466 -12.00 -0.78 18.21
N HIS A 467 -11.86 -1.32 16.99
CA HIS A 467 -12.00 -0.53 15.76
C HIS A 467 -13.05 -1.11 14.81
N GLY A 468 -13.94 -0.23 14.34
CA GLY A 468 -15.05 -0.51 13.46
C GLY A 468 -14.65 -1.09 12.10
N ARG A 469 -15.55 -1.89 11.54
CA ARG A 469 -15.33 -2.81 10.43
C ARG A 469 -15.75 -2.18 9.12
N SER A 470 -15.17 -2.60 7.99
CA SER A 470 -15.61 -2.16 6.66
C SER A 470 -17.06 -2.58 6.33
N GLY A 471 -17.70 -3.41 7.18
CA GLY A 471 -19.09 -3.84 7.10
C GLY A 471 -20.01 -3.33 8.22
N ASP A 472 -19.65 -2.28 8.95
CA ASP A 472 -20.59 -1.68 9.91
C ASP A 472 -21.86 -1.17 9.19
N PRO A 473 -23.06 -1.31 9.78
CA PRO A 473 -24.31 -0.99 9.10
C PRO A 473 -24.32 0.45 8.59
N LEU A 474 -24.80 0.63 7.36
CA LEU A 474 -25.19 1.94 6.82
C LEU A 474 -26.40 2.45 7.62
N ALA A 475 -26.17 3.07 8.76
CA ALA A 475 -27.20 3.86 9.45
C ALA A 475 -27.40 5.22 8.71
#